data_AF-K1Z6Z9-F1
#
_entry.id   AF-K1Z6Z9-F1
#
_cell.length_a   1.000
_cell.length_b   1.000
_cell.length_c   1.000
_cell.angle_alpha   90.00
_cell.angle_beta   90.00
_cell.angle_gamma   90.00
#
_symmetry.space_group_name_H-M   'P 1'
#
loop_
_entity.id
_entity.type
_entity.pdbx_description
1 polymer ?
#
loop_
_entity_poly.entity_id
_entity_poly.type
_entity_poly.pdbx_seq_one_letter_code
_entity_poly.pdbx_strand_id
1 'polypeptide(L)'
;VSVLIDRMELKKEIMFVTATIYVERRGQKIIIIGKDGEVLKKIGTLARHDMENLFARKVFLKLWVKVKANWTNDEKLLQQFGYGS
;
A
#
# COMPACT_ATOMS: atom_id res chain seq x y z
N VAL A 1 7.83 -5.27 7.04
CA VAL A 1 6.54 -4.97 6.36
C VAL A 1 6.64 -3.54 5.89
N SER A 2 6.48 -3.32 4.59
CA SER A 2 6.67 -1.99 3.99
C SER A 2 5.46 -1.67 3.11
N VAL A 3 5.04 -0.41 3.13
CA VAL A 3 3.89 0.07 2.36
C VAL A 3 4.40 1.00 1.28
N LEU A 4 4.14 0.65 0.01
CA LEU A 4 4.47 1.48 -1.14
C LEU A 4 3.18 2.02 -1.74
N ILE A 5 3.16 3.33 -2.04
CA ILE A 5 2.07 3.97 -2.77
C ILE A 5 2.39 3.80 -4.26
N ASP A 6 1.65 2.95 -4.95
CA ASP A 6 1.88 2.70 -6.38
C ASP A 6 1.38 3.86 -7.24
N ARG A 7 0.24 4.45 -6.85
CA ARG A 7 -0.43 5.47 -7.66
C ARG A 7 -1.38 6.31 -6.83
N MET A 8 -1.35 7.61 -7.07
CA MET A 8 -2.30 8.57 -6.53
C MET A 8 -2.81 9.45 -7.68
N GLU A 9 -4.10 9.37 -7.99
CA GLU A 9 -4.73 10.15 -9.06
C GLU A 9 -5.97 10.86 -8.52
N LEU A 10 -6.08 12.16 -8.77
CA LEU A 10 -7.32 12.88 -8.53
C LEU A 10 -8.16 12.85 -9.81
N LYS A 11 -9.35 12.24 -9.74
CA LYS A 11 -10.31 12.26 -10.85
C LYS A 11 -11.60 12.89 -10.37
N LYS A 12 -11.93 14.06 -10.95
CA LYS A 12 -13.05 14.90 -10.52
C LYS A 12 -12.88 15.25 -9.04
N GLU A 13 -13.78 14.74 -8.19
CA GLU A 13 -13.80 14.98 -6.75
C GLU A 13 -13.40 13.74 -5.92
N ILE A 14 -13.01 12.65 -6.59
CA ILE A 14 -12.60 11.41 -5.93
C ILE A 14 -11.11 11.21 -6.10
N MET A 15 -10.44 10.97 -4.99
CA MET A 15 -9.02 10.65 -4.98
C MET A 15 -8.83 9.14 -5.01
N PHE A 16 -8.22 8.65 -6.07
CA PHE A 16 -7.92 7.25 -6.27
C PHE A 16 -6.50 6.98 -5.79
N VAL A 17 -6.39 6.18 -4.73
CA VAL A 17 -5.12 5.78 -4.13
C VAL A 17 -4.97 4.29 -4.28
N THR A 18 -3.89 3.85 -4.93
CA THR A 18 -3.49 2.45 -4.99
C THR A 18 -2.21 2.29 -4.20
N ALA A 19 -2.22 1.40 -3.22
CA ALA A 19 -1.04 1.06 -2.44
C ALA A 19 -0.86 -0.46 -2.34
N THR A 20 0.40 -0.88 -2.39
CA THR A 20 0.80 -2.27 -2.22
C THR A 20 1.61 -2.41 -0.95
N ILE A 21 1.15 -3.32 -0.08
CA ILE A 21 1.83 -3.76 1.11
C ILE A 21 2.73 -4.93 0.73
N TYR A 22 4.03 -4.73 0.88
CA TYR A 22 5.04 -5.76 0.68
C TYR A 22 5.38 -6.43 2.00
N VAL A 23 5.34 -7.76 1.97
CA VAL A 23 5.73 -8.61 3.10
C VAL A 23 6.80 -9.60 2.68
N GLU A 24 7.67 -9.95 3.62
CA GLU A 24 8.81 -10.83 3.36
C GLU A 24 8.42 -12.30 3.43
N ARG A 25 7.45 -12.64 4.29
CA ARG A 25 7.05 -14.02 4.55
C ARG A 25 5.56 -14.21 4.30
N ARG A 26 5.18 -15.40 3.81
CA ARG A 26 3.78 -15.77 3.59
C ARG A 26 2.95 -15.75 4.89
N GLY A 27 3.55 -16.08 6.03
CA GLY A 27 2.89 -15.97 7.34
C GLY A 27 2.45 -14.54 7.66
N GLN A 28 3.28 -13.54 7.35
CA GLN A 28 2.92 -12.12 7.50
C GLN A 28 1.76 -11.74 6.57
N LYS A 29 1.72 -12.25 5.33
CA LYS A 29 0.58 -12.03 4.42
C LYS A 29 -0.73 -12.51 5.05
N ILE A 30 -0.72 -13.68 5.70
CA ILE A 30 -1.90 -14.24 6.34
C ILE A 30 -2.34 -13.36 7.51
N ILE A 31 -1.41 -12.90 8.34
CA ILE A 31 -1.70 -12.00 9.48
C ILE A 31 -2.32 -10.67 8.99
N ILE A 32 -1.77 -10.08 7.93
CA ILE A 32 -2.26 -8.79 7.39
C ILE A 32 -3.62 -8.93 6.72
N ILE A 33 -3.85 -10.03 5.99
CA ILE A 33 -5.16 -10.29 5.42
C ILE A 33 -6.17 -10.55 6.55
N GLY A 34 -5.78 -11.31 7.57
CA GLY A 34 -6.66 -11.75 8.64
C GLY A 34 -7.62 -12.84 8.19
N LYS A 35 -8.51 -13.27 9.09
CA LYS A 35 -9.56 -14.24 8.75
C LYS A 35 -10.53 -13.58 7.78
N ASP A 36 -10.77 -14.21 6.63
CA ASP A 36 -11.67 -13.71 5.57
C ASP A 36 -11.38 -12.27 5.09
N GLY A 37 -10.15 -11.77 5.27
CA GLY A 37 -9.80 -10.40 4.88
C GLY A 37 -10.21 -9.32 5.90
N GLU A 38 -10.67 -9.68 7.10
CA GLU A 38 -11.21 -8.73 8.09
C GLU A 38 -10.19 -7.66 8.50
N VAL A 39 -8.93 -8.05 8.70
CA VAL A 39 -7.87 -7.18 9.19
C VAL A 39 -7.49 -6.18 8.10
N LEU A 40 -7.32 -6.66 6.87
CA LEU A 40 -7.05 -5.80 5.72
C LEU A 40 -8.19 -4.80 5.49
N LYS A 41 -9.45 -5.25 5.61
CA LYS A 41 -10.62 -4.38 5.49
C LYS A 41 -10.67 -3.33 6.59
N LYS A 42 -10.36 -3.69 7.83
CA LYS A 42 -10.29 -2.76 8.97
C LYS A 42 -9.20 -1.70 8.75
N ILE A 43 -7.99 -2.11 8.40
CA ILE A 43 -6.87 -1.21 8.12
C ILE A 43 -7.22 -0.28 6.94
N GLY A 44 -7.76 -0.83 5.85
CA GLY A 44 -8.17 -0.04 4.68
C GLY A 44 -9.28 0.96 5.00
N THR A 45 -10.22 0.60 5.88
CA THR A 45 -11.31 1.50 6.31
C THR A 45 -10.76 2.65 7.14
N LEU A 46 -9.89 2.36 8.11
CA LEU A 46 -9.25 3.38 8.95
C LEU A 46 -8.40 4.33 8.11
N ALA A 47 -7.50 3.78 7.27
CA ALA A 47 -6.66 4.58 6.39
C ALA A 47 -7.47 5.44 5.42
N ARG A 48 -8.58 4.92 4.87
CA ARG A 48 -9.49 5.70 4.02
C ARG A 48 -10.12 6.84 4.80
N HIS A 49 -10.61 6.61 6.03
CA HIS A 49 -11.19 7.68 6.85
C HIS A 49 -10.17 8.78 7.19
N ASP A 50 -8.95 8.40 7.56
CA ASP A 50 -7.88 9.36 7.85
C ASP A 50 -7.54 10.19 6.61
N MET A 51 -7.47 9.56 5.43
CA MET A 51 -7.28 10.27 4.16
C MET A 51 -8.47 11.16 3.81
N GLU A 52 -9.71 10.71 3.96
CA GLU A 52 -10.89 11.53 3.67
C GLU A 52 -10.94 12.78 4.55
N ASN A 53 -10.57 12.65 5.82
CA ASN A 53 -10.45 13.77 6.75
C ASN A 53 -9.32 14.73 6.35
N LEU A 54 -8.17 14.20 5.96
CA LEU A 54 -6.99 15.00 5.63
C LEU A 54 -7.14 15.74 4.28
N PHE A 55 -7.79 15.13 3.31
CA PHE A 55 -7.98 15.68 1.96
C PHE A 55 -9.34 16.34 1.74
N ALA A 56 -10.22 16.30 2.75
CA ALA A 56 -11.59 16.83 2.76
C ALA A 56 -12.42 16.43 1.52
N ARG A 57 -12.20 15.20 1.02
CA ARG A 57 -12.79 14.68 -0.22
C ARG A 57 -12.98 13.18 -0.13
N LYS A 58 -13.79 12.61 -1.02
CA LYS A 58 -13.96 11.15 -1.10
C LYS A 58 -12.69 10.47 -1.57
N VAL A 59 -12.29 9.40 -0.89
CA VAL A 59 -11.08 8.64 -1.23
C VAL A 59 -11.45 7.21 -1.56
N PHE A 60 -11.05 6.76 -2.75
CA PHE A 60 -11.09 5.37 -3.12
C PHE A 60 -9.70 4.76 -2.90
N LEU A 61 -9.55 4.01 -1.81
CA LEU A 61 -8.31 3.33 -1.45
C LEU A 61 -8.35 1.86 -1.89
N LYS A 62 -7.43 1.48 -2.78
CA LYS A 62 -7.21 0.10 -3.21
C LYS A 62 -5.92 -0.42 -2.60
N LEU A 63 -6.02 -1.43 -1.74
CA LEU A 63 -4.89 -2.07 -1.07
C LEU A 63 -4.60 -3.45 -1.67
N TRP A 64 -3.32 -3.72 -1.90
CA TRP A 64 -2.83 -5.03 -2.32
C TRP A 64 -1.82 -5.56 -1.30
N VAL A 65 -1.77 -6.89 -1.14
CA VAL A 65 -0.75 -7.54 -0.29
C VAL A 65 0.06 -8.52 -1.14
N LYS A 66 1.34 -8.19 -1.36
CA LYS A 66 2.27 -9.01 -2.14
C LYS A 66 3.37 -9.54 -1.24
N VAL A 67 3.70 -10.82 -1.39
CA VAL A 67 4.86 -11.42 -0.73
C VAL A 67 6.03 -11.29 -1.69
N LYS A 68 7.09 -10.59 -1.27
CA LYS A 68 8.35 -10.51 -2.00
C LYS A 68 9.49 -10.71 -1.00
N ALA A 69 10.12 -11.89 -1.05
CA ALA A 69 11.33 -12.14 -0.29
C ALA A 69 12.47 -11.26 -0.85
N ASN A 70 13.33 -10.72 0.02
CA ASN A 70 14.47 -9.87 -0.35
C ASN A 70 14.12 -8.54 -1.07
N TRP A 71 12.96 -7.93 -0.79
CA TRP A 71 12.56 -6.65 -1.38
C TRP A 71 13.58 -5.51 -1.14
N THR A 72 14.29 -5.52 -0.02
CA THR A 72 15.36 -4.54 0.32
C THR A 72 16.56 -4.62 -0.63
N ASN A 73 16.81 -5.78 -1.27
CA ASN A 73 17.93 -5.93 -2.19
C ASN A 73 17.60 -5.36 -3.59
N ASP A 74 16.31 -5.37 -3.97
CA ASP A 74 15.81 -4.76 -5.21
C ASP A 74 15.86 -3.22 -5.16
N GLU A 75 15.62 -2.59 -4.00
CA GLU A 75 15.77 -1.12 -3.87
C GLU A 75 17.23 -0.67 -4.00
N LYS A 76 18.19 -1.47 -3.52
CA LYS A 76 19.62 -1.23 -3.77
C LYS A 76 20.00 -1.40 -5.25
N LEU A 77 19.34 -2.31 -5.95
CA LEU A 77 19.48 -2.49 -7.40
C LEU A 77 18.88 -1.30 -8.18
N LEU A 78 17.74 -0.75 -7.74
CA LEU A 78 17.15 0.46 -8.34
C LEU A 78 18.03 1.71 -8.16
N GLN A 79 18.76 1.82 -7.05
CA GLN A 79 19.78 2.88 -6.88
C GLN A 79 21.02 2.66 -7.76
N GLN A 80 21.39 1.41 -8.08
CA GLN A 80 22.50 1.12 -9.00
C GLN A 80 22.20 1.44 -10.47
N PHE A 81 20.94 1.67 -10.85
CA PHE A 81 20.55 2.07 -12.21
C PHE A 81 20.32 3.58 -12.40
N GLY A 82 20.82 4.43 -11.50
CA GLY A 82 21.12 5.83 -11.85
C GLY A 82 19.99 6.86 -11.67
N TYR A 83 19.31 6.87 -10.52
CA TYR A 83 18.67 8.10 -10.02
C TYR A 83 19.45 8.60 -8.80
N GLY A 84 20.69 8.99 -9.08
CA GLY A 84 21.58 9.71 -8.17
C GLY A 84 22.19 10.88 -8.94
N SER A 85 21.35 11.84 -9.30
CA SER A 85 21.71 13.18 -9.77
C SER A 85 20.48 14.07 -9.79
#